data_AF-A0A413V1A4-F1
#
_entry.id   AF-A0A413V1A4-F1
#
_cell.length_a   1.000
_cell.length_b   1.000
_cell.length_c   1.000
_cell.angle_alpha   90.00
_cell.angle_beta   90.00
_cell.angle_gamma   90.00
#
_symmetry.space_group_name_H-M   'P 1'
#
loop_
_entity.id
_entity.type
_entity.pdbx_description
1 polymer ?
#
loop_
_entity_poly.entity_id
_entity_poly.type
_entity_poly.pdbx_seq_one_letter_code
_entity_poly.pdbx_strand_id
1 'polypeptide(L)'
;MENKIRKKIELSASGKEKLARMFNVTHRSVCYALDFKRNSVQAAKIREAALINGGKLVEIIDVTDSAKRTVKVLDSHGNVKEVIVNGTVTL
;
A
#
# COMPACT_ATOMS: atom_id res chain seq x y z
N MET A 1 9.88 -13.46 0.50
CA MET A 1 10.44 -12.11 0.70
C MET A 1 9.59 -11.41 1.75
N GLU A 2 10.13 -10.47 2.54
CA GLU A 2 9.31 -9.75 3.52
C GLU A 2 8.34 -8.80 2.80
N ASN A 3 7.04 -9.01 2.98
CA ASN A 3 6.02 -8.09 2.48
C ASN A 3 6.21 -6.73 3.15
N LYS A 4 6.53 -5.70 2.36
CA LYS A 4 6.73 -4.36 2.89
C LYS A 4 5.38 -3.71 3.18
N ILE A 5 4.89 -3.84 4.41
CA ILE A 5 3.67 -3.18 4.86
C ILE A 5 3.94 -1.66 4.94
N ARG A 6 3.22 -0.86 4.15
CA ARG A 6 3.31 0.61 4.17
C ARG A 6 2.03 1.18 4.74
N LYS A 7 2.12 2.18 5.62
CA LYS A 7 0.95 2.88 6.17
C LYS A 7 0.71 4.18 5.41
N LYS A 8 -0.55 4.55 5.22
CA LYS A 8 -0.96 5.81 4.60
C LYS A 8 -2.26 6.31 5.21
N ILE A 9 -2.43 7.62 5.30
CA ILE A 9 -3.72 8.24 5.60
C ILE A 9 -4.32 8.74 4.29
N GLU A 10 -5.50 8.21 3.93
CA GLU A 10 -6.26 8.70 2.79
C GLU A 10 -7.17 9.84 3.21
N LEU A 11 -7.14 10.91 2.43
CA LEU A 11 -7.94 12.11 2.62
C LEU A 11 -8.29 12.69 1.26
N SER A 12 -9.49 13.27 1.15
CA SER A 12 -9.95 13.95 -0.05
C SER A 12 -9.03 15.12 -0.44
N ALA A 13 -9.08 15.53 -1.71
CA ALA A 13 -8.28 16.67 -2.20
C ALA A 13 -8.59 17.96 -1.41
N SER A 14 -9.88 18.24 -1.18
CA SER A 14 -10.32 19.39 -0.38
C SER A 14 -9.83 19.31 1.07
N GLY A 15 -9.80 18.13 1.68
CA GLY A 15 -9.23 17.92 3.01
C GLY A 15 -7.74 18.22 3.07
N LYS A 16 -6.98 17.81 2.05
CA LYS A 16 -5.53 18.09 1.96
C LYS A 16 -5.24 19.58 1.80
N GLU A 17 -6.04 20.30 1.01
CA GLU A 17 -5.93 21.75 0.89
C GLU A 17 -6.24 22.47 2.21
N LYS A 18 -7.28 22.05 2.92
CA LYS A 18 -7.59 22.58 4.26
C LYS A 18 -6.42 22.41 5.22
N LEU A 19 -5.80 21.23 5.25
CA LEU A 19 -4.61 20.98 6.08
C LEU A 19 -3.41 21.83 5.65
N ALA A 20 -3.17 21.97 4.34
CA ALA A 20 -2.08 22.81 3.83
C ALA A 20 -2.23 24.27 4.31
N ARG A 21 -3.45 24.82 4.23
CA ARG A 21 -3.77 26.16 4.73
C ARG A 21 -3.65 26.25 6.26
N MET A 22 -4.20 25.28 6.99
CA MET A 22 -4.19 25.25 8.46
C MET A 22 -2.78 25.24 9.05
N PHE A 23 -1.87 24.48 8.44
CA PHE A 23 -0.49 24.34 8.93
C PHE A 23 0.49 25.30 8.23
N ASN A 24 0.02 26.15 7.31
CA ASN A 24 0.83 27.02 6.46
C ASN A 24 2.01 26.27 5.78
N VAL A 25 1.69 25.12 5.17
CA VAL A 25 2.67 24.27 4.49
C VAL A 25 2.24 23.99 3.06
N THR A 26 3.20 23.59 2.22
CA THR A 26 2.90 23.16 0.86
C THR A 26 2.07 21.87 0.86
N HIS A 27 1.23 21.70 -0.16
CA HIS A 27 0.46 20.47 -0.38
C HIS A 27 1.35 19.21 -0.36
N ARG A 28 2.57 19.31 -0.91
CA ARG A 28 3.55 18.21 -0.93
C ARG A 28 4.01 17.81 0.48
N SER A 29 4.16 18.77 1.39
CA SER A 29 4.48 18.49 2.80
C SER A 29 3.36 17.69 3.47
N VAL A 30 2.10 18.06 3.20
CA VAL A 30 0.93 17.31 3.69
C VAL A 30 0.94 15.89 3.13
N CYS A 31 1.14 15.71 1.82
CA CYS A 31 1.21 14.37 1.22
C CYS A 31 2.31 13.50 1.86
N TYR A 32 3.49 14.07 2.13
CA TYR A 32 4.57 13.33 2.79
C TYR A 32 4.25 12.98 4.25
N ALA A 33 3.53 13.82 4.98
CA ALA A 33 3.05 13.49 6.31
C ALA A 33 2.03 12.34 6.27
N LEU A 34 1.06 12.39 5.35
CA LEU A 34 0.02 11.37 5.18
C LEU A 34 0.57 10.01 4.70
N ASP A 35 1.61 10.02 3.87
CA ASP A 35 2.33 8.81 3.41
C ASP A 35 3.34 8.27 4.46
N PHE A 36 3.40 8.86 5.66
CA PHE A 36 4.39 8.53 6.70
C PHE A 36 5.86 8.64 6.24
N LYS A 37 6.14 9.43 5.20
CA LYS A 37 7.50 9.68 4.68
C LYS A 37 8.29 10.68 5.52
N ARG A 38 7.65 11.37 6.46
CA ARG A 38 8.30 12.29 7.42
C ARG A 38 7.87 12.01 8.85
N ASN A 39 8.83 12.16 9.77
CA ASN A 39 8.63 11.93 11.19
C ASN A 39 8.97 13.17 12.04
N SER A 40 8.46 14.34 11.64
CA SER A 40 8.56 15.54 12.47
C SER A 40 7.33 15.67 13.37
N VAL A 41 7.44 16.47 14.43
CA VAL A 41 6.32 16.84 15.31
C VAL A 41 5.18 17.47 14.49
N GLN A 42 5.51 18.32 13.52
CA GLN A 42 4.52 18.92 12.63
C GLN A 42 3.82 17.87 11.75
N ALA A 43 4.54 16.89 11.22
CA ALA A 43 3.94 15.79 10.46
C ALA A 43 3.00 14.95 11.32
N ALA A 44 3.34 14.70 12.60
CA ALA A 44 2.45 14.02 13.53
C ALA A 44 1.13 14.80 13.75
N LYS A 45 1.21 16.11 13.97
CA LYS A 45 0.03 17.00 14.09
C LYS A 45 -0.82 17.01 12.81
N ILE A 46 -0.20 17.02 11.63
CA ILE A 46 -0.91 16.94 10.35
C ILE A 46 -1.66 15.61 10.22
N ARG A 47 -1.06 14.49 10.65
CA ARG A 47 -1.72 13.16 10.62
C ARG A 47 -2.92 13.11 11.56
N GLU A 48 -2.79 13.63 12.76
CA GLU A 48 -3.89 13.70 13.74
C GLU A 48 -5.04 14.56 13.21
N ALA A 49 -4.74 15.77 12.71
CA ALA A 49 -5.73 16.63 12.09
C ALA A 49 -6.37 15.98 10.86
N ALA A 50 -5.63 15.20 10.07
CA ALA A 50 -6.18 14.47 8.94
C ALA A 50 -7.20 13.42 9.38
N LEU A 51 -6.94 12.67 10.45
CA LEU A 51 -7.89 11.69 10.99
C LEU A 51 -9.18 12.36 11.50
N ILE A 52 -9.06 13.50 12.20
CA ILE A 52 -10.22 14.29 12.66
C ILE A 52 -11.05 14.81 11.48
N ASN A 53 -10.40 15.21 10.39
CA ASN A 53 -11.06 15.72 9.18
C ASN A 53 -11.59 14.62 8.25
N GLY A 54 -11.84 13.41 8.77
CA GLY A 54 -12.40 12.29 8.01
C GLY A 54 -11.37 11.50 7.20
N GLY A 55 -10.08 11.64 7.52
CA GLY A 55 -9.04 10.83 6.93
C GLY A 55 -9.07 9.40 7.47
N LYS A 56 -8.76 8.42 6.61
CA LYS A 56 -8.76 7.00 6.96
C LYS A 56 -7.34 6.44 6.94
N LEU A 57 -6.93 5.79 8.02
CA LEU A 57 -5.68 5.02 8.04
C LEU A 57 -5.87 3.75 7.23
N VAL A 58 -5.01 3.56 6.22
CA VAL A 58 -4.96 2.37 5.39
C VAL A 58 -3.56 1.75 5.47
N GLU A 59 -3.53 0.43 5.54
CA GLU A 59 -2.31 -0.35 5.42
C GLU A 59 -2.25 -0.92 4.01
N ILE A 60 -1.23 -0.50 3.27
CA ILE A 60 -0.93 -0.99 1.93
C ILE A 60 0.01 -2.17 2.15
N ILE A 61 -0.53 -3.37 2.00
CA ILE A 61 0.24 -4.59 1.92
C ILE A 61 0.76 -4.65 0.48
N ASP A 62 2.05 -4.38 0.32
CA ASP A 62 2.75 -4.58 -0.95
C ASP A 62 2.80 -6.10 -1.19
N VAL A 63 1.79 -6.62 -1.89
CA VAL A 63 1.74 -8.03 -2.31
C VAL A 63 2.71 -8.18 -3.49
N THR A 64 3.98 -7.93 -3.24
CA THR A 64 5.04 -8.19 -4.22
C THR A 64 5.45 -9.65 -4.26
N ASP A 65 4.81 -10.52 -3.45
CA ASP A 65 5.06 -11.97 -3.49
C ASP A 65 3.88 -12.75 -4.07
N SER A 66 4.11 -13.27 -5.28
CA SER A 66 3.42 -14.39 -5.92
C SER A 66 1.91 -14.26 -6.07
N ALA A 67 1.46 -13.76 -7.23
CA ALA A 67 0.38 -14.49 -7.88
C ALA A 67 0.81 -15.95 -7.88
N LYS A 68 0.20 -16.75 -7.01
CA LYS A 68 0.36 -18.21 -6.92
C LYS A 68 -0.12 -18.77 -8.25
N ARG A 69 0.72 -18.62 -9.28
CA ARG A 69 0.40 -19.06 -10.63
C ARG A 69 0.54 -20.55 -10.60
N THR A 70 -0.60 -21.22 -10.46
CA THR A 70 -0.70 -22.64 -10.74
C THR A 70 -0.29 -22.84 -12.20
N VAL A 71 0.91 -23.37 -12.42
CA VAL A 71 1.39 -23.70 -13.77
C VAL A 71 1.05 -25.16 -14.01
N LYS A 72 0.24 -25.43 -15.04
CA LYS A 72 0.01 -26.79 -15.53
C LYS A 72 1.01 -27.08 -16.64
N VAL A 73 1.79 -28.14 -16.47
CA VAL A 73 2.71 -28.64 -17.48
C VAL A 73 1.97 -29.71 -18.28
N LEU A 74 1.96 -29.58 -19.60
CA LEU A 74 1.27 -30.50 -20.51
C LEU A 74 2.30 -31.43 -21.19
N ASP A 75 1.90 -32.65 -21.49
CA ASP A 75 2.65 -33.54 -22.37
C ASP A 75 2.44 -33.17 -23.85
N SER A 76 3.12 -33.88 -24.76
CA SER A 76 3.00 -33.66 -26.21
C SER A 76 1.62 -33.96 -26.79
N HIS A 77 0.75 -34.63 -26.03
CA HIS A 77 -0.62 -34.98 -26.41
C HIS A 77 -1.66 -34.03 -25.78
N GLY A 78 -1.23 -33.06 -24.97
CA GLY A 78 -2.10 -32.10 -24.29
C GLY A 78 -2.68 -32.59 -22.96
N ASN A 79 -2.19 -33.69 -22.38
CA ASN A 79 -2.59 -34.13 -21.05
C ASN A 79 -1.76 -33.41 -19.98
N VAL A 80 -2.36 -33.12 -18.83
CA VAL A 80 -1.64 -32.50 -17.70
C VAL A 80 -0.72 -33.54 -17.08
N LYS A 81 0.58 -33.27 -17.11
CA LYS A 81 1.62 -34.12 -16.53
C LYS A 81 1.93 -33.75 -15.09
N GLU A 82 2.05 -32.45 -14.82
CA GLU A 82 2.46 -31.92 -13.51
C GLU A 82 1.77 -30.58 -13.25
N VAL A 83 1.50 -30.31 -11.97
CA VAL A 83 0.99 -29.02 -11.52
C VAL A 83 1.97 -28.43 -10.51
N ILE A 84 2.48 -27.24 -10.82
CA ILE A 84 3.41 -26.52 -9.95
C ILE A 84 2.60 -25.50 -9.15
N VAL A 85 2.57 -25.67 -7.82
CA VAL A 85 1.91 -24.77 -6.88
C VAL A 85 2.93 -24.28 -5.88
N ASN A 86 3.16 -22.96 -5.83
CA ASN A 86 4.07 -22.31 -4.87
C ASN A 86 5.50 -22.90 -4.87
N GLY A 87 5.98 -23.39 -6.02
CA GLY A 87 7.30 -23.99 -6.16
C GLY A 87 7.39 -25.47 -5.75
N THR A 88 6.27 -26.06 -5.31
CA THR A 88 6.17 -27.50 -5.03
C THR A 88 5.52 -28.19 -6.23
N VAL A 89 6.14 -29.27 -6.70
CA VAL A 89 5.60 -30.11 -7.78
C VAL A 89 4.65 -31.13 -7.17
N THR A 90 3.41 -31.14 -7.65
CA THR A 90 2.43 -32.20 -7.34
C THR A 90 2.09 -32.95 -8.62
N LEU A 91 2.10 -34.29 -8.51
CA LEU A 91 1.73 -35.25 -9.56
C LEU A 91 0.21 -35.49 -9.55
#